data_AF-A0A0N1IE22-F1
#
_entry.id   AF-A0A0N1IE22-F1
#
_cell.length_a   1.000
_cell.length_b   1.000
_cell.length_c   1.000
_cell.angle_alpha   90.00
_cell.angle_beta   90.00
_cell.angle_gamma   90.00
#
_symmetry.space_group_name_H-M   'P 1'
#
loop_
_entity.id
_entity.type
_entity.pdbx_description
1 polymer ?
#
loop_
_entity_poly.entity_id
_entity_poly.type
_entity_poly.pdbx_seq_one_letter_code
_entity_poly.pdbx_strand_id
1 'polypeptide(L)'
;MKMVTAVMWFTPVGVSSIIAGKILGVSNVVQMLSQLAWFIMTVTIGVFLYQLVIMQLIYFVFLRRNPYKFYFGLSHAMLTAAATASAAAALPVTFRSMEGRLKIDPRITRFVLPIGCNINMDGTALFLSVSSLFICQMNDMDLGFPQYAAVLLSATAASLSSASVPSAAMVLLLVVLATVDAPTHDVSLLFAVDWLVDRIRTTNNMLGDCYAAAVVEHLSKKELMACDSALTEPTESNGLLQTSNTEVDLEIITSGNKSIASDDVIIDMHLRKNSTASNKA
;
A
#
# COMPACT_ATOMS: atom_id res chain seq x y z
N MET A 1 9.43 -16.47 -8.39
CA MET A 1 8.06 -16.94 -8.70
C MET A 1 7.88 -18.45 -8.54
N LYS A 2 8.64 -19.34 -9.20
CA LYS A 2 8.45 -20.80 -9.10
C LYS A 2 8.52 -21.38 -7.67
N MET A 3 9.45 -20.92 -6.83
CA MET A 3 9.50 -21.33 -5.41
C MET A 3 8.29 -20.87 -4.61
N VAL A 4 7.81 -19.64 -4.83
CA VAL A 4 6.60 -19.11 -4.15
C VAL A 4 5.38 -19.93 -4.56
N THR A 5 5.25 -20.29 -5.83
CA THR A 5 4.18 -21.17 -6.31
C THR A 5 4.24 -22.55 -5.65
N ALA A 6 5.42 -23.15 -5.51
CA ALA A 6 5.58 -24.44 -4.83
C ALA A 6 5.16 -24.37 -3.34
N VAL A 7 5.54 -23.31 -2.63
CA VAL A 7 5.12 -23.08 -1.23
C VAL A 7 3.61 -22.87 -1.13
N MET A 8 2.99 -22.12 -2.06
CA MET A 8 1.53 -21.95 -2.09
C MET A 8 0.78 -23.27 -2.28
N TRP A 9 1.30 -24.19 -3.09
CA TRP A 9 0.71 -25.53 -3.25
C TRP A 9 0.79 -26.38 -1.97
N PHE A 10 1.81 -26.17 -1.14
CA PHE A 10 1.97 -26.89 0.13
C PHE A 10 1.17 -26.24 1.29
N THR A 11 0.79 -24.97 1.14
CA THR A 11 0.11 -24.19 2.17
C THR A 11 -1.17 -24.84 2.70
N PRO A 12 -2.07 -25.43 1.87
CA PRO A 12 -3.28 -26.09 2.37
C PRO A 12 -2.97 -27.24 3.34
N VAL A 13 -1.93 -28.03 3.06
CA VAL A 13 -1.52 -29.14 3.93
C VAL A 13 -0.92 -28.60 5.23
N GLY A 14 -0.05 -27.60 5.14
CA GLY A 14 0.56 -26.96 6.32
C GLY A 14 -0.48 -26.32 7.24
N VAL A 15 -1.38 -25.50 6.70
CA VAL A 15 -2.45 -24.82 7.47
C VAL A 15 -3.41 -25.85 8.09
N SER A 16 -3.82 -26.87 7.33
CA SER A 16 -4.71 -27.92 7.86
C SER A 16 -4.06 -28.69 9.02
N SER A 17 -2.77 -29.00 8.91
CA SER A 17 -2.02 -29.71 9.97
C SER A 17 -1.84 -28.84 11.22
N ILE A 18 -1.56 -27.55 11.05
CA ILE A 18 -1.43 -26.58 12.15
C ILE A 18 -2.76 -26.42 12.90
N ILE A 19 -3.87 -26.24 12.17
CA ILE A 19 -5.21 -26.11 12.75
C ILE A 19 -5.60 -27.40 13.48
N ALA A 20 -5.43 -28.56 12.85
CA ALA A 20 -5.72 -29.85 13.47
C ALA A 20 -4.89 -30.08 14.74
N GLY A 21 -3.58 -29.79 14.69
CA GLY A 21 -2.69 -29.91 15.84
C GLY A 21 -3.13 -29.04 17.03
N LYS A 22 -3.58 -27.82 16.77
CA LYS A 22 -4.06 -26.93 17.84
C LYS A 22 -5.43 -27.34 18.37
N ILE A 23 -6.36 -27.78 17.52
CA ILE A 23 -7.67 -28.31 17.95
C ILE A 23 -7.50 -29.53 18.86
N LEU A 24 -6.56 -30.42 18.54
CA LEU A 24 -6.28 -31.63 19.34
C LEU A 24 -5.71 -31.32 20.73
N GLY A 25 -5.01 -30.18 20.88
CA GLY A 25 -4.45 -29.73 22.16
C GLY A 25 -5.42 -28.95 23.05
N VAL A 26 -6.62 -28.65 22.57
CA VAL A 26 -7.60 -27.81 23.28
C VAL A 26 -8.69 -28.68 23.89
N SER A 27 -8.83 -28.59 25.21
CA SER A 27 -9.85 -29.32 25.97
C SER A 27 -11.29 -28.85 25.66
N ASN A 28 -11.48 -27.58 25.29
CA ASN A 28 -12.77 -26.96 25.00
C ASN A 28 -12.78 -26.22 23.65
N VAL A 29 -12.99 -26.96 22.57
CA VAL A 29 -13.04 -26.41 21.19
C VAL A 29 -14.07 -25.28 21.05
N VAL A 30 -15.21 -25.38 21.73
CA VAL A 30 -16.29 -24.38 21.68
C VAL A 30 -15.82 -23.02 22.24
N GLN A 31 -15.09 -23.03 23.35
CA GLN A 31 -14.56 -21.82 23.97
C GLN A 31 -13.53 -21.14 23.06
N MET A 32 -12.63 -21.92 22.47
CA MET A 32 -11.62 -21.43 21.53
C MET A 32 -12.27 -20.80 20.29
N LEU A 33 -13.29 -21.46 19.71
CA LEU A 33 -14.04 -20.90 18.58
C LEU A 33 -14.76 -19.60 18.96
N SER A 34 -15.30 -19.51 20.18
CA SER A 34 -15.92 -18.28 20.69
C SER A 34 -14.91 -17.13 20.82
N GLN A 35 -13.74 -17.40 21.40
CA GLN A 35 -12.66 -16.41 21.51
C GLN A 35 -12.21 -15.91 20.13
N LEU A 36 -12.09 -16.82 19.17
CA LEU A 36 -11.71 -16.48 17.81
C LEU A 36 -12.79 -15.66 17.07
N ALA A 37 -14.07 -15.94 17.33
CA ALA A 37 -15.18 -15.12 16.85
C ALA A 37 -15.13 -13.70 17.42
N TRP A 38 -14.87 -13.56 18.73
CA TRP A 38 -14.66 -12.24 19.35
C TRP A 38 -13.47 -11.50 18.78
N PHE A 39 -12.37 -12.20 18.47
CA PHE A 39 -11.23 -11.63 17.77
C PHE A 39 -11.61 -11.08 16.40
N ILE A 40 -12.28 -11.89 15.55
CA ILE A 40 -12.73 -11.43 14.22
C ILE A 40 -13.62 -10.20 14.36
N MET A 41 -14.58 -10.22 15.29
CA MET A 41 -15.49 -9.11 15.51
C MET A 41 -14.73 -7.84 15.93
N THR A 42 -13.76 -7.96 16.84
CA THR A 42 -12.96 -6.83 17.33
C THR A 42 -12.14 -6.19 16.20
N VAL A 43 -11.44 -7.00 15.39
CA VAL A 43 -10.67 -6.48 14.25
C VAL A 43 -11.60 -5.85 13.21
N THR A 44 -12.71 -6.52 12.90
CA THR A 44 -13.69 -6.05 11.91
C THR A 44 -14.29 -4.72 12.33
N ILE A 45 -14.78 -4.62 13.57
CA ILE A 45 -15.35 -3.37 14.12
C ILE A 45 -14.29 -2.27 14.15
N GLY A 46 -13.07 -2.58 14.58
CA GLY A 46 -11.97 -1.61 14.62
C GLY A 46 -11.67 -1.01 13.24
N VAL A 47 -11.55 -1.87 12.21
CA VAL A 47 -11.32 -1.43 10.83
C VAL A 47 -12.51 -0.63 10.31
N PHE A 48 -13.75 -1.07 10.53
CA PHE A 48 -14.93 -0.32 10.07
C PHE A 48 -15.09 1.02 10.78
N LEU A 49 -14.80 1.12 12.08
CA LEU A 49 -14.80 2.39 12.81
C LEU A 49 -13.74 3.34 12.26
N TYR A 50 -12.54 2.85 12.04
CA TYR A 50 -11.47 3.62 11.42
C TYR A 50 -11.89 4.12 10.03
N GLN A 51 -12.43 3.23 9.20
CA GLN A 51 -12.79 3.52 7.82
C GLN A 51 -14.02 4.45 7.67
N LEU A 52 -15.06 4.24 8.46
CA LEU A 52 -16.35 4.94 8.33
C LEU A 52 -16.45 6.19 9.21
N VAL A 53 -15.59 6.33 10.22
CA VAL A 53 -15.57 7.49 11.12
C VAL A 53 -14.29 8.28 10.93
N ILE A 54 -13.12 7.70 11.24
CA ILE A 54 -11.85 8.44 11.28
C ILE A 54 -11.46 8.94 9.88
N MET A 55 -11.43 8.05 8.89
CA MET A 55 -11.06 8.41 7.52
C MET A 55 -12.05 9.40 6.88
N GLN A 56 -13.35 9.24 7.14
CA GLN A 56 -14.36 10.15 6.62
C GLN A 56 -14.26 11.54 7.27
N LEU A 57 -13.93 11.60 8.56
CA LEU A 57 -13.69 12.84 9.28
C LEU A 57 -12.46 13.57 8.73
N ILE A 58 -11.35 12.87 8.54
CA ILE A 58 -10.13 13.43 7.95
C ILE A 58 -10.44 14.01 6.56
N TYR A 59 -11.08 13.23 5.68
CA TYR A 59 -11.47 13.71 4.36
C TYR A 59 -12.37 14.95 4.42
N PHE A 60 -13.36 14.96 5.30
CA PHE A 60 -14.28 16.07 5.44
C PHE A 60 -13.58 17.34 5.95
N VAL A 61 -12.67 17.21 6.92
CA VAL A 61 -11.92 18.34 7.49
C VAL A 61 -11.04 19.01 6.43
N PHE A 62 -10.31 18.22 5.64
CA PHE A 62 -9.38 18.77 4.63
C PHE A 62 -10.09 19.19 3.34
N LEU A 63 -10.96 18.36 2.77
CA LEU A 63 -11.56 18.62 1.46
C LEU A 63 -12.88 19.38 1.53
N ARG A 64 -13.56 19.39 2.69
CA ARG A 64 -14.90 19.98 2.89
C ARG A 64 -15.92 19.54 1.84
N ARG A 65 -15.79 18.30 1.38
CA ARG A 65 -16.67 17.62 0.40
C ARG A 65 -17.32 16.42 1.06
N ASN A 66 -18.43 15.94 0.49
CA ASN A 66 -19.11 14.74 0.99
C ASN A 66 -18.19 13.51 0.87
N PRO A 67 -17.72 12.93 1.99
CA PRO A 67 -16.76 11.83 1.98
C PRO A 67 -17.38 10.51 1.53
N TYR A 68 -18.68 10.30 1.76
CA TYR A 68 -19.36 9.07 1.36
C TYR A 68 -19.54 8.97 -0.16
N LYS A 69 -19.67 10.10 -0.87
CA LYS A 69 -19.67 10.09 -2.35
C LYS A 69 -18.33 9.58 -2.90
N PHE A 70 -17.23 9.95 -2.23
CA PHE A 70 -15.90 9.46 -2.56
C PHE A 70 -15.78 7.96 -2.26
N TYR A 71 -16.19 7.54 -1.07
CA TYR A 71 -16.22 6.14 -0.64
C TYR A 71 -16.97 5.23 -1.62
N PHE A 72 -18.21 5.58 -1.99
CA PHE A 72 -19.00 4.79 -2.96
C PHE A 72 -18.46 4.85 -4.39
N GLY A 73 -17.63 5.85 -4.71
CA GLY A 73 -16.89 5.89 -5.98
C GLY A 73 -15.84 4.78 -6.10
N LEU A 74 -15.31 4.30 -4.96
CA LEU A 74 -14.29 3.26 -4.88
C LEU A 74 -14.84 1.84 -4.77
N SER A 75 -16.15 1.63 -4.86
CA SER A 75 -16.78 0.33 -4.63
C SER A 75 -16.19 -0.82 -5.48
N HIS A 76 -15.84 -0.56 -6.74
CA HIS A 76 -15.21 -1.54 -7.61
C HIS A 76 -13.79 -1.89 -7.14
N ALA A 77 -12.98 -0.89 -6.80
CA ALA A 77 -11.64 -1.10 -6.27
C ALA A 77 -11.68 -1.88 -4.94
N MET A 78 -12.61 -1.52 -4.05
CA MET A 78 -12.82 -2.22 -2.78
C MET A 78 -13.15 -3.70 -2.99
N LEU A 79 -14.07 -4.00 -3.91
CA LEU A 79 -14.44 -5.37 -4.23
C LEU A 79 -13.27 -6.14 -4.82
N THR A 80 -12.49 -5.53 -5.72
CA THR A 80 -11.29 -6.17 -6.28
C THR A 80 -10.25 -6.44 -5.20
N ALA A 81 -9.93 -5.48 -4.35
CA ALA A 81 -8.97 -5.64 -3.25
C ALA A 81 -9.42 -6.72 -2.25
N ALA A 82 -10.71 -6.76 -1.91
CA ALA A 82 -11.28 -7.80 -1.06
C ALA A 82 -11.21 -9.19 -1.72
N ALA A 83 -11.45 -9.27 -3.03
CA ALA A 83 -11.40 -10.52 -3.77
C ALA A 83 -9.98 -11.07 -3.91
N THR A 84 -9.01 -10.20 -4.21
CA THR A 84 -7.61 -10.58 -4.42
C THR A 84 -6.81 -10.71 -3.12
N ALA A 85 -7.28 -10.10 -2.02
CA ALA A 85 -6.51 -9.92 -0.79
C ALA A 85 -5.13 -9.27 -1.03
N SER A 86 -5.01 -8.44 -2.08
CA SER A 86 -3.79 -7.69 -2.36
C SER A 86 -4.10 -6.31 -2.95
N ALA A 87 -3.61 -5.26 -2.28
CA ALA A 87 -3.71 -3.88 -2.73
C ALA A 87 -2.95 -3.67 -4.05
N ALA A 88 -1.77 -4.27 -4.19
CA ALA A 88 -0.98 -4.21 -5.42
C ALA A 88 -1.71 -4.86 -6.61
N ALA A 89 -2.39 -5.99 -6.40
CA ALA A 89 -3.19 -6.63 -7.44
C ALA A 89 -4.43 -5.81 -7.83
N ALA A 90 -5.01 -5.04 -6.90
CA ALA A 90 -6.15 -4.17 -7.14
C ALA A 90 -5.78 -2.79 -7.70
N LEU A 91 -4.49 -2.46 -7.76
CA LEU A 91 -3.99 -1.14 -8.15
C LEU A 91 -4.48 -0.65 -9.53
N PRO A 92 -4.54 -1.49 -10.60
CA PRO A 92 -5.06 -1.04 -11.89
C PRO A 92 -6.54 -0.62 -11.86
N VAL A 93 -7.37 -1.31 -11.06
CA VAL A 93 -8.79 -0.97 -10.87
C VAL A 93 -8.92 0.29 -10.01
N THR A 94 -8.01 0.47 -9.06
CA THR A 94 -7.92 1.66 -8.21
C THR A 94 -7.60 2.89 -9.05
N PHE A 95 -6.61 2.84 -9.94
CA PHE A 95 -6.31 3.93 -10.88
C PHE A 95 -7.53 4.33 -11.71
N ARG A 96 -8.24 3.37 -12.31
CA ARG A 96 -9.44 3.64 -13.11
C ARG A 96 -10.57 4.30 -12.29
N SER A 97 -10.74 3.87 -11.03
CA SER A 97 -11.75 4.44 -10.14
C SER A 97 -11.40 5.87 -9.72
N MET A 98 -10.13 6.12 -9.41
CA MET A 98 -9.61 7.42 -8.96
C MET A 98 -9.56 8.44 -10.09
N GLU A 99 -8.94 8.12 -11.24
CA GLU A 99 -8.76 9.04 -12.36
C GLU A 99 -10.05 9.20 -13.17
N GLY A 100 -10.84 8.12 -13.33
CA GLY A 100 -12.07 8.15 -14.13
C GLY A 100 -13.28 8.67 -13.36
N ARG A 101 -13.75 7.90 -12.37
CA ARG A 101 -15.01 8.19 -11.68
C ARG A 101 -14.89 9.33 -10.67
N LEU A 102 -13.77 9.40 -9.96
CA LEU A 102 -13.50 10.40 -8.92
C LEU A 102 -12.76 11.62 -9.43
N LYS A 103 -12.17 11.54 -10.63
CA LYS A 103 -11.48 12.63 -11.33
C LYS A 103 -10.33 13.25 -10.53
N ILE A 104 -9.58 12.43 -9.81
CA ILE A 104 -8.33 12.86 -9.15
C ILE A 104 -7.22 12.97 -10.19
N ASP A 105 -6.38 14.00 -10.08
CA ASP A 105 -5.28 14.26 -11.01
C ASP A 105 -4.33 13.04 -11.16
N PRO A 106 -4.10 12.54 -12.41
CA PRO A 106 -3.22 11.40 -12.66
C PRO A 106 -1.77 11.57 -12.17
N ARG A 107 -1.27 12.81 -12.07
CA ARG A 107 0.08 13.10 -11.56
C ARG A 107 0.18 12.73 -10.08
N ILE A 108 -0.88 12.96 -9.32
CA ILE A 108 -0.95 12.62 -7.89
C ILE A 108 -1.23 11.14 -7.70
N THR A 109 -2.20 10.56 -8.40
CA THR A 109 -2.54 9.13 -8.24
C THR A 109 -1.34 8.23 -8.54
N ARG A 110 -0.60 8.50 -9.63
CA ARG A 110 0.56 7.72 -10.07
C ARG A 110 1.76 7.85 -9.15
N PHE A 111 1.80 8.90 -8.33
CA PHE A 111 2.82 9.07 -7.31
C PHE A 111 2.40 8.43 -5.98
N VAL A 112 1.21 8.79 -5.46
CA VAL A 112 0.78 8.43 -4.11
C VAL A 112 0.37 6.96 -4.01
N LEU A 113 -0.39 6.41 -4.97
CA LEU A 113 -0.94 5.06 -4.83
C LEU A 113 0.14 3.95 -4.83
N PRO A 114 1.17 3.96 -5.70
CA PRO A 114 2.24 2.95 -5.65
C PRO A 114 3.08 3.01 -4.37
N ILE A 115 3.30 4.21 -3.83
CA ILE A 115 4.04 4.41 -2.58
C ILE A 115 3.19 3.96 -1.38
N GLY A 116 1.93 4.40 -1.35
CA GLY A 116 0.95 4.07 -0.32
C GLY A 116 0.76 2.56 -0.17
N CYS A 117 0.64 1.85 -1.29
CA CYS A 117 0.42 0.41 -1.30
C CYS A 117 1.43 -0.37 -0.44
N ASN A 118 2.68 0.09 -0.33
CA ASN A 118 3.70 -0.58 0.49
C ASN A 118 3.89 0.03 1.88
N ILE A 119 3.71 1.34 2.04
CA ILE A 119 4.04 2.04 3.28
C ILE A 119 2.81 2.21 4.19
N ASN A 120 1.67 2.53 3.59
CA ASN A 120 0.47 2.94 4.30
C ASN A 120 -0.43 1.73 4.60
N MET A 121 -0.11 1.03 5.68
CA MET A 121 -0.78 -0.19 6.08
C MET A 121 -1.49 -0.09 7.45
N ASP A 122 -2.45 0.83 7.56
CA ASP A 122 -3.17 1.11 8.82
C ASP A 122 -3.95 -0.09 9.35
N GLY A 123 -4.62 -0.82 8.46
CA GLY A 123 -5.32 -2.06 8.82
C GLY A 123 -4.34 -3.12 9.34
N THR A 124 -3.12 -3.16 8.80
CA THR A 124 -2.04 -4.04 9.28
C THR A 124 -1.59 -3.66 10.67
N ALA A 125 -1.39 -2.37 10.95
CA ALA A 125 -1.06 -1.91 12.30
C ALA A 125 -2.18 -2.26 13.31
N LEU A 126 -3.45 -2.06 12.93
CA LEU A 126 -4.60 -2.41 13.77
C LEU A 126 -4.65 -3.92 14.05
N PHE A 127 -4.51 -4.74 13.00
CA PHE A 127 -4.49 -6.20 13.16
C PHE A 127 -3.35 -6.67 14.04
N LEU A 128 -2.12 -6.17 13.83
CA LEU A 128 -0.96 -6.56 14.62
C LEU A 128 -1.17 -6.22 16.10
N SER A 129 -1.68 -5.02 16.38
CA SER A 129 -1.98 -4.57 17.74
C SER A 129 -3.03 -5.47 18.41
N VAL A 130 -4.19 -5.67 17.76
CA VAL A 130 -5.27 -6.49 18.32
C VAL A 130 -4.85 -7.96 18.47
N SER A 131 -4.09 -8.50 17.52
CA SER A 131 -3.60 -9.87 17.57
C SER A 131 -2.61 -10.09 18.71
N SER A 132 -1.70 -9.14 18.94
CA SER A 132 -0.78 -9.21 20.07
C SER A 132 -1.51 -9.19 21.41
N LEU A 133 -2.49 -8.29 21.56
CA LEU A 133 -3.31 -8.22 22.76
C LEU A 133 -4.13 -9.50 22.97
N PHE A 134 -4.73 -10.03 21.90
CA PHE A 134 -5.51 -11.27 21.93
C PHE A 134 -4.66 -12.46 22.40
N ILE A 135 -3.44 -12.60 21.88
CA ILE A 135 -2.53 -13.69 22.29
C ILE A 135 -2.10 -13.54 23.75
N CYS A 136 -1.80 -12.31 24.21
CA CYS A 136 -1.48 -12.07 25.61
C CYS A 136 -2.65 -12.44 26.52
N GLN A 137 -3.87 -12.02 26.18
CA GLN A 137 -5.08 -12.35 26.93
C GLN A 137 -5.38 -13.85 26.95
N MET A 138 -5.11 -14.56 25.85
CA MET A 138 -5.32 -16.01 25.78
C MET A 138 -4.32 -16.80 26.65
N ASN A 139 -3.18 -16.20 26.97
CA ASN A 139 -2.14 -16.77 27.84
C ASN A 139 -2.17 -16.18 29.25
N ASP A 140 -3.25 -15.50 29.63
CA ASP A 140 -3.40 -14.84 30.94
C ASP A 140 -2.24 -13.89 31.28
N MET A 141 -1.65 -13.25 30.27
CA MET A 141 -0.58 -12.27 30.42
C MET A 141 -1.16 -10.87 30.61
N ASP A 142 -0.99 -10.32 31.81
CA ASP A 142 -1.33 -8.93 32.10
C ASP A 142 -0.28 -7.97 31.51
N LEU A 143 -0.71 -7.16 30.54
CA LEU A 143 0.13 -6.14 29.94
C LEU A 143 0.06 -4.84 30.75
N GLY A 144 1.23 -4.35 31.18
CA GLY A 144 1.36 -3.02 31.73
C GLY A 144 1.34 -1.93 30.66
N PHE A 145 1.26 -0.68 31.09
CA PHE A 145 1.33 0.49 30.20
C PHE A 145 2.57 0.49 29.28
N PRO A 146 3.80 0.17 29.75
CA PRO A 146 4.97 0.11 28.89
C PRO A 146 4.84 -0.92 27.77
N GLN A 147 4.24 -2.08 28.04
CA GLN A 147 4.03 -3.12 27.06
C GLN A 147 3.00 -2.71 26.01
N TYR A 148 1.91 -2.04 26.41
CA TYR A 148 0.97 -1.47 25.43
C TYR A 148 1.63 -0.44 24.51
N ALA A 149 2.48 0.44 25.06
CA ALA A 149 3.23 1.39 24.25
C ALA A 149 4.24 0.69 23.32
N ALA A 150 4.90 -0.37 23.79
CA ALA A 150 5.81 -1.18 22.97
C ALA A 150 5.07 -1.84 21.80
N VAL A 151 3.90 -2.46 22.04
CA VAL A 151 3.06 -3.06 20.99
C VAL A 151 2.60 -2.01 19.99
N LEU A 152 2.17 -0.83 20.45
CA LEU A 152 1.73 0.23 19.55
C LEU A 152 2.86 0.66 18.60
N LEU A 153 4.03 0.98 19.16
CA LEU A 153 5.19 1.42 18.37
C LEU A 153 5.71 0.33 17.44
N SER A 154 5.81 -0.91 17.93
CA SER A 154 6.31 -2.03 17.13
C SER A 154 5.30 -2.45 16.05
N ALA A 155 4.00 -2.44 16.33
CA ALA A 155 2.96 -2.71 15.33
C ALA A 155 2.94 -1.64 14.23
N THR A 156 3.08 -0.36 14.57
CA THR A 156 3.23 0.71 13.57
C THR A 156 4.50 0.52 12.75
N ALA A 157 5.66 0.30 13.37
CA ALA A 157 6.90 0.08 12.62
C ALA A 157 6.84 -1.18 11.73
N ALA A 158 6.23 -2.24 12.24
CA ALA A 158 6.07 -3.50 11.51
C ALA A 158 5.09 -3.37 10.35
N SER A 159 4.03 -2.56 10.45
CA SER A 159 3.08 -2.40 9.35
C SER A 159 3.72 -1.79 8.10
N LEU A 160 4.68 -0.88 8.26
CA LEU A 160 5.48 -0.32 7.15
C LEU A 160 6.36 -1.37 6.46
N SER A 161 6.68 -2.46 7.15
CA SER A 161 7.53 -3.55 6.63
C SER A 161 6.71 -4.64 5.93
N SER A 162 5.38 -4.50 5.89
CA SER A 162 4.51 -5.54 5.36
C SER A 162 4.45 -5.49 3.83
N ALA A 163 4.77 -6.62 3.21
CA ALA A 163 4.61 -6.76 1.78
C ALA A 163 3.11 -6.77 1.40
N SER A 164 2.78 -6.21 0.23
CA SER A 164 1.42 -6.19 -0.35
C SER A 164 0.93 -7.57 -0.85
N VAL A 165 1.24 -8.64 -0.12
CA VAL A 165 0.98 -10.03 -0.46
C VAL A 165 0.09 -10.65 0.63
N PRO A 166 -0.86 -11.55 0.28
CA PRO A 166 -1.73 -12.17 1.26
C PRO A 166 -0.98 -12.80 2.43
N SER A 167 -1.55 -12.68 3.62
CA SER A 167 -1.02 -13.26 4.87
C SER A 167 0.38 -12.78 5.31
N ALA A 168 0.99 -11.77 4.67
CA ALA A 168 2.32 -11.27 5.05
C ALA A 168 2.38 -10.75 6.49
N ALA A 169 1.28 -10.19 6.99
CA ALA A 169 1.16 -9.68 8.36
C ALA A 169 1.35 -10.75 9.45
N MET A 170 1.08 -12.02 9.15
CA MET A 170 1.20 -13.11 10.11
C MET A 170 2.64 -13.34 10.58
N VAL A 171 3.62 -13.17 9.69
CA VAL A 171 5.04 -13.28 10.03
C VAL A 171 5.49 -12.10 10.87
N LEU A 172 4.99 -10.90 10.57
CA LEU A 172 5.31 -9.68 11.30
C LEU A 172 4.75 -9.69 12.72
N LEU A 173 3.63 -10.38 12.95
CA LEU A 173 3.08 -10.57 14.28
C LEU A 173 4.08 -11.23 15.23
N LEU A 174 4.91 -12.15 14.74
CA LEU A 174 5.95 -12.78 15.55
C LEU A 174 6.98 -11.76 16.08
N VAL A 175 7.32 -10.76 15.25
CA VAL A 175 8.23 -9.68 15.63
C VAL A 175 7.60 -8.80 16.70
N VAL A 176 6.32 -8.47 16.54
CA VAL A 176 5.57 -7.65 17.52
C VAL A 176 5.44 -8.38 18.86
N LEU A 177 5.09 -9.67 18.85
CA LEU A 177 5.00 -10.49 20.07
C LEU A 177 6.33 -10.60 20.82
N ALA A 178 7.45 -10.69 20.10
CA ALA A 178 8.78 -10.73 20.70
C ALA A 178 9.10 -9.45 21.50
N THR A 179 8.50 -8.29 21.16
CA THR A 179 8.72 -7.04 21.89
C THR A 179 8.13 -7.02 23.30
N VAL A 180 7.15 -7.90 23.57
CA VAL A 180 6.50 -8.05 24.88
C VAL A 180 6.71 -9.44 25.48
N ASP A 181 7.64 -10.21 24.93
CA ASP A 181 7.96 -11.58 25.34
C ASP A 181 6.73 -12.51 25.40
N ALA A 182 5.79 -12.30 24.46
CA ALA A 182 4.58 -13.11 24.36
C ALA A 182 4.82 -14.40 23.56
N PRO A 183 4.17 -15.52 23.95
CA PRO A 183 4.37 -16.81 23.31
C PRO A 183 3.83 -16.80 21.88
N THR A 184 4.66 -17.22 20.93
CA THR A 184 4.34 -17.17 19.49
C THR A 184 3.60 -18.41 18.98
N HIS A 185 3.55 -19.49 19.76
CA HIS A 185 2.94 -20.75 19.35
C HIS A 185 1.44 -20.63 19.02
N ASP A 186 0.76 -19.64 19.62
CA ASP A 186 -0.67 -19.37 19.43
C ASP A 186 -1.01 -18.59 18.17
N VAL A 187 -0.02 -18.02 17.47
CA VAL A 187 -0.23 -17.37 16.17
C VAL A 187 -0.82 -18.34 15.14
N SER A 188 -0.53 -19.64 15.31
CA SER A 188 -1.15 -20.73 14.55
C SER A 188 -2.68 -20.66 14.47
N LEU A 189 -3.34 -20.19 15.53
CA LEU A 189 -4.80 -20.07 15.59
C LEU A 189 -5.33 -19.00 14.64
N LEU A 190 -4.59 -17.90 14.50
CA LEU A 190 -5.02 -16.77 13.67
C LEU A 190 -4.97 -17.12 12.18
N PHE A 191 -4.15 -18.08 11.75
CA PHE A 191 -4.16 -18.60 10.38
C PHE A 191 -5.53 -19.15 9.96
N ALA A 192 -6.32 -19.69 10.90
CA ALA A 192 -7.65 -20.21 10.60
C ALA A 192 -8.63 -19.13 10.12
N VAL A 193 -8.38 -17.87 10.47
CA VAL A 193 -9.29 -16.74 10.21
C VAL A 193 -8.65 -15.62 9.40
N ASP A 194 -7.32 -15.67 9.20
CA ASP A 194 -6.58 -14.68 8.42
C ASP A 194 -7.14 -14.56 6.99
N TRP A 195 -7.66 -15.64 6.39
CA TRP A 195 -8.31 -15.56 5.07
C TRP A 195 -9.44 -14.51 5.04
N LEU A 196 -10.21 -14.34 6.11
CA LEU A 196 -11.27 -13.35 6.18
C LEU A 196 -10.73 -11.98 6.59
N VAL A 197 -9.93 -11.96 7.66
CA VAL A 197 -9.42 -10.72 8.27
C VAL A 197 -8.47 -9.97 7.34
N ASP A 198 -7.63 -10.70 6.60
CA ASP A 198 -6.69 -10.13 5.62
C ASP A 198 -7.40 -9.38 4.48
N ARG A 199 -8.57 -9.87 4.05
CA ARG A 199 -9.38 -9.21 3.01
C ARG A 199 -9.90 -7.88 3.50
N ILE A 200 -10.47 -7.84 4.71
CA ILE A 200 -10.97 -6.61 5.34
C ILE A 200 -9.84 -5.59 5.49
N ARG A 201 -8.68 -6.06 5.96
CA ARG A 201 -7.48 -5.28 6.18
C ARG A 201 -6.90 -4.68 4.91
N THR A 202 -6.79 -5.49 3.86
CA THR A 202 -6.29 -5.07 2.56
C THR A 202 -7.20 -4.01 1.94
N THR A 203 -8.51 -4.20 2.01
CA THR A 203 -9.47 -3.19 1.53
C THR A 203 -9.31 -1.87 2.26
N ASN A 204 -9.10 -1.89 3.59
CA ASN A 204 -8.85 -0.69 4.38
C ASN A 204 -7.56 0.03 3.97
N ASN A 205 -6.45 -0.71 3.80
CA ASN A 205 -5.17 -0.11 3.40
C ASN A 205 -5.29 0.59 2.03
N MET A 206 -5.87 -0.11 1.05
CA MET A 206 -6.12 0.45 -0.29
C MET A 206 -7.02 1.69 -0.23
N LEU A 207 -8.05 1.69 0.62
CA LEU A 207 -8.89 2.87 0.81
C LEU A 207 -8.08 4.04 1.39
N GLY A 208 -7.28 3.79 2.44
CA GLY A 208 -6.38 4.79 3.03
C GLY A 208 -5.51 5.49 1.99
N ASP A 209 -4.93 4.75 1.05
CA ASP A 209 -4.13 5.31 -0.05
C ASP A 209 -4.95 6.24 -0.96
N CYS A 210 -6.19 5.86 -1.25
CA CYS A 210 -7.09 6.68 -2.05
C CYS A 210 -7.46 7.99 -1.33
N TYR A 211 -7.74 7.90 -0.02
CA TYR A 211 -8.00 9.08 0.82
C TYR A 211 -6.78 10.00 0.88
N ALA A 212 -5.58 9.44 1.07
CA ALA A 212 -4.32 10.18 1.07
C ALA A 212 -4.10 10.89 -0.27
N ALA A 213 -4.29 10.20 -1.41
CA ALA A 213 -4.16 10.81 -2.73
C ALA A 213 -5.12 12.00 -2.93
N ALA A 214 -6.36 11.90 -2.45
CA ALA A 214 -7.32 13.00 -2.54
C ALA A 214 -6.96 14.20 -1.64
N VAL A 215 -6.41 13.94 -0.45
CA VAL A 215 -5.91 15.01 0.45
C VAL A 215 -4.69 15.69 -0.16
N VAL A 216 -3.72 14.92 -0.67
CA VAL A 216 -2.52 15.45 -1.32
C VAL A 216 -2.89 16.28 -2.55
N GLU A 217 -3.81 15.80 -3.40
CA GLU A 217 -4.31 16.58 -4.54
C GLU A 217 -4.88 17.93 -4.08
N HIS A 218 -5.69 17.94 -3.01
CA HIS A 218 -6.27 19.17 -2.51
C HIS A 218 -5.21 20.17 -2.02
N LEU A 219 -4.17 19.68 -1.35
CA LEU A 219 -3.09 20.51 -0.80
C LEU A 219 -2.13 21.01 -1.90
N SER A 220 -1.84 20.20 -2.92
CA SER A 220 -0.92 20.51 -4.02
C SER A 220 -1.57 21.26 -5.20
N LYS A 221 -2.81 21.75 -5.07
CA LYS A 221 -3.50 22.48 -6.16
C LYS A 221 -2.68 23.62 -6.78
N LYS A 222 -1.95 24.38 -5.97
CA LYS A 222 -1.11 25.49 -6.46
C LYS A 222 0.03 24.99 -7.33
N GLU A 223 0.66 23.88 -6.93
CA GLU A 223 1.75 23.24 -7.66
C GLU A 223 1.25 22.66 -8.98
N LEU A 224 0.08 22.01 -8.97
CA LEU A 224 -0.56 21.47 -10.17
C LEU A 224 -0.87 22.60 -11.18
N MET A 225 -1.45 23.71 -10.72
CA MET A 225 -1.74 24.88 -11.57
C MET A 225 -0.47 25.53 -12.13
N ALA A 226 0.60 25.59 -11.33
CA ALA A 226 1.90 26.11 -11.78
C ALA A 226 2.52 25.22 -12.86
N CYS A 227 2.47 23.90 -12.69
CA CYS A 227 2.89 22.94 -13.72
C CYS A 227 2.07 23.08 -15.01
N ASP A 228 0.74 23.25 -14.90
CA ASP A 228 -0.13 23.44 -16.08
C ASP A 228 0.24 24.74 -16.81
N SER A 229 0.54 25.82 -16.08
CA SER A 229 0.94 27.10 -16.65
C SER A 229 2.29 27.02 -17.36
N ALA A 230 3.28 26.36 -16.76
CA ALA A 230 4.60 26.14 -17.37
C ALA A 230 4.55 25.28 -18.65
N LEU A 231 3.56 24.38 -18.77
CA LEU A 231 3.33 23.59 -19.98
C LEU A 231 2.58 24.35 -21.08
N THR A 232 1.94 25.48 -20.73
CA THR A 232 1.10 26.27 -21.66
C THR A 232 1.82 27.52 -22.17
N GLU A 233 2.92 27.95 -21.55
CA GLU A 233 3.78 29.00 -22.10
C GLU A 233 4.41 28.51 -23.42
N PRO A 234 4.16 29.19 -24.56
CA PRO A 234 4.91 28.90 -25.76
C PRO A 234 6.36 29.28 -25.49
N THR A 235 7.29 28.38 -25.80
CA THR A 235 8.72 28.69 -25.85
C THR A 235 8.94 29.78 -26.89
N GLU A 236 8.79 31.05 -26.51
CA GLU A 236 9.24 32.17 -27.31
C GLU A 236 10.76 32.11 -27.35
N SER A 237 11.30 31.68 -28.48
CA SER A 237 12.68 31.90 -28.84
C SER A 237 12.95 33.40 -28.82
N ASN A 238 13.74 33.88 -27.84
CA ASN A 238 14.90 34.77 -28.02
C ASN A 238 15.33 35.39 -26.68
N GLY A 239 16.50 35.02 -26.20
CA GLY A 239 17.15 35.75 -25.11
C GLY A 239 18.30 34.97 -24.47
N LEU A 240 19.51 35.19 -24.98
CA LEU A 240 20.81 34.75 -24.46
C LEU A 240 20.84 34.51 -22.93
N LEU A 241 20.91 33.24 -22.52
CA LEU A 241 21.46 32.87 -21.22
C LEU A 241 22.81 32.22 -21.46
N GLN A 242 23.85 32.99 -21.17
CA GLN A 242 25.23 32.54 -21.13
C GLN A 242 25.38 31.62 -19.91
N THR A 243 25.38 30.31 -20.12
CA THR A 243 25.71 29.33 -19.07
C THR A 243 27.16 28.89 -19.23
N SER A 244 27.96 29.31 -18.26
CA SER A 244 29.31 28.79 -18.04
C SER A 244 29.21 27.29 -17.74
N ASN A 245 29.86 26.49 -18.60
CA ASN A 245 30.47 25.19 -18.35
C ASN A 245 29.60 24.13 -17.65
N THR A 246 28.95 23.27 -18.43
CA THR A 246 29.19 21.80 -18.50
C THR A 246 28.22 21.25 -19.57
N GLU A 247 28.69 21.03 -20.79
CA GLU A 247 27.87 20.55 -21.92
C GLU A 247 27.49 19.07 -21.74
N VAL A 248 26.19 18.82 -21.60
CA VAL A 248 25.54 17.62 -22.15
C VAL A 248 24.33 18.14 -22.93
N ASP A 249 24.53 18.38 -24.23
CA ASP A 249 23.47 18.75 -25.15
C ASP A 249 22.66 17.50 -25.53
N LEU A 250 21.40 17.48 -25.09
CA LEU A 250 20.38 16.55 -25.59
C LEU A 250 19.40 17.36 -26.44
N GLU A 251 19.73 17.50 -27.72
CA GLU A 251 18.92 18.21 -28.70
C GLU A 251 17.82 17.26 -29.21
N ILE A 252 16.57 17.44 -28.77
CA ILE A 252 15.41 16.76 -29.36
C ILE A 252 14.94 17.59 -30.56
N ILE A 253 15.37 17.21 -31.76
CA ILE A 253 14.87 17.78 -33.01
C ILE A 253 13.58 17.04 -33.40
N THR A 254 12.42 17.61 -33.08
CA THR A 254 11.16 17.18 -33.72
C THR A 254 10.99 17.93 -35.04
N SER A 255 11.25 17.24 -36.15
CA SER A 255 10.86 17.71 -37.47
C SER A 255 9.38 17.42 -37.71
N GLY A 256 8.60 18.48 -37.94
CA GLY A 256 7.44 18.46 -38.82
C GLY A 256 6.27 17.55 -38.42
N ASN A 257 5.28 18.16 -37.76
CA ASN A 257 3.85 17.97 -37.98
C ASN A 257 3.42 16.62 -38.63
N LYS A 258 3.41 15.52 -37.87
CA LYS A 258 2.65 14.30 -38.18
C LYS A 258 2.35 13.51 -36.91
N SER A 259 1.08 13.14 -36.77
CA SER A 259 0.55 12.21 -35.77
C SER A 259 1.31 10.88 -35.79
N ILE A 260 1.77 10.39 -34.65
CA ILE A 260 2.37 9.06 -34.53
C ILE A 260 1.59 8.30 -33.46
N ALA A 261 0.81 7.33 -33.95
CA ALA A 261 0.21 6.26 -33.18
C ALA A 261 1.28 5.31 -32.64
N SER A 262 0.90 4.54 -31.62
CA SER A 262 1.68 3.50 -30.95
C SER A 262 2.56 2.66 -31.90
N ASP A 263 3.75 2.33 -31.41
CA ASP A 263 4.70 1.34 -31.93
C ASP A 263 5.63 1.85 -33.04
N ASP A 264 6.72 2.53 -32.66
CA ASP A 264 8.08 2.33 -33.19
C ASP A 264 9.04 3.38 -32.62
N VAL A 265 9.84 3.00 -31.62
CA VAL A 265 11.03 3.77 -31.21
C VAL A 265 12.24 2.90 -31.47
N ILE A 266 12.93 3.16 -32.59
CA ILE A 266 14.24 2.59 -32.89
C ILE A 266 15.30 3.57 -32.40
N ILE A 267 16.08 3.19 -31.40
CA ILE A 267 17.25 3.95 -30.93
C ILE A 267 18.46 3.47 -31.74
N ASP A 268 18.98 4.32 -32.62
CA ASP A 268 20.23 4.06 -33.35
C ASP A 268 21.37 4.87 -32.73
N MET A 269 22.48 4.21 -32.40
CA MET A 269 23.59 4.76 -31.62
C MET A 269 24.89 4.60 -32.42
N HIS A 270 25.35 5.67 -33.06
CA HIS A 270 26.65 5.70 -33.76
C HIS A 270 27.68 6.54 -33.01
N LEU A 271 28.78 5.89 -32.61
CA LEU A 271 29.95 6.50 -31.96
C LEU A 271 30.85 7.18 -33.01
N ARG A 272 31.00 8.51 -32.94
CA ARG A 272 31.99 9.26 -33.74
C ARG A 272 33.29 9.42 -32.96
N LYS A 273 34.40 8.92 -33.53
CA LYS A 273 35.77 9.01 -32.99
C LYS A 273 36.40 10.33 -33.47
N ASN A 274 36.71 11.25 -32.55
CA ASN A 274 37.42 12.49 -32.88
C ASN A 274 38.91 12.22 -33.15
N SER A 275 39.37 12.60 -34.35
CA SER A 275 40.78 12.66 -34.73
C SER A 275 41.28 14.09 -34.54
N THR A 276 42.14 14.33 -33.55
CA THR A 276 42.90 15.58 -33.44
C THR A 276 44.25 15.42 -34.12
N ALA A 277 44.42 16.13 -35.23
CA ALA A 277 45.72 16.39 -35.84
C ALA A 277 46.58 17.25 -34.89
N SER A 278 47.77 16.76 -34.57
CA SER A 278 48.85 17.57 -33.98
C SER A 278 49.93 17.74 -35.04
N ASN A 279 50.16 18.99 -35.44
CA ASN A 279 51.21 19.37 -36.37
C ASN A 279 52.23 20.21 -35.58
N LYS A 280 53.49 19.76 -35.50
CA LYS A 280 54.69 20.57 -35.26
C LYS A 280 55.97 19.72 -35.41
N ALA A 281 56.58 19.82 -36.59
CA ALA A 281 57.99 20.14 -36.82
C ALA A 281 58.14 20.49 -38.31
#